data_AF-A0A330LRI4-F1
#
_entry.id   AF-A0A330LRI4-F1
#
_cell.length_a   1.000
_cell.length_b   1.000
_cell.length_c   1.000
_cell.angle_alpha   90.00
_cell.angle_beta   90.00
_cell.angle_gamma   90.00
#
_symmetry.space_group_name_H-M   'P 1'
#
loop_
_entity.id
_entity.type
_entity.pdbx_description
1 polymer ?
#
loop_
_entity_poly.entity_id
_entity_poly.type
_entity_poly.pdbx_seq_one_letter_code
_entity_poly.pdbx_strand_id
1 'polypeptide(L)'
;MVQFMDANHLRVFGDNSLYKTAVNELGIESAWQGTTNQWGFSLVGINELVGIDAQIVVIEPLPIGTESALEHNELWQFMSKESSYPVLRMPAVWSFGALSSATRFADLFVRARSSHLVAKNSGE
;
A
#
# COMPACT_ATOMS: atom_id res chain seq x y z
N MET A 1 -1.56 -3.72 -0.56
CA MET A 1 -0.56 -2.71 -0.10
C MET A 1 0.69 -2.81 -0.95
N VAL A 2 1.48 -1.73 -1.04
CA VAL A 2 2.66 -1.67 -1.89
C VAL A 2 3.90 -1.17 -1.14
N GLN A 3 5.08 -1.64 -1.51
CA GLN A 3 6.36 -1.10 -1.08
C GLN A 3 7.22 -0.84 -2.31
N PHE A 4 7.66 0.40 -2.51
CA PHE A 4 8.49 0.76 -3.66
C PHE A 4 9.91 0.21 -3.51
N MET A 5 10.44 -0.30 -4.61
CA MET A 5 11.85 -0.65 -4.78
C MET A 5 12.60 0.46 -5.52
N ASP A 6 11.90 1.15 -6.42
CA ASP A 6 12.28 2.39 -7.10
C ASP A 6 11.00 3.05 -7.65
N ALA A 7 11.11 4.07 -8.51
CA ALA A 7 9.95 4.79 -9.05
C ALA A 7 9.12 4.02 -10.10
N ASN A 8 9.60 2.87 -10.57
CA ASN A 8 8.96 2.03 -11.58
C ASN A 8 8.64 0.62 -11.10
N HIS A 9 9.27 0.15 -10.03
CA HIS A 9 9.08 -1.18 -9.47
C HIS A 9 8.63 -1.15 -8.02
N LEU A 10 7.68 -2.03 -7.69
CA LEU A 10 7.12 -2.15 -6.35
C LEU A 10 6.78 -3.60 -6.03
N ARG A 11 6.82 -3.90 -4.74
CA ARG A 11 6.26 -5.13 -4.18
C ARG A 11 4.78 -4.89 -3.89
N VAL A 12 3.89 -5.67 -4.50
CA VAL A 12 2.48 -5.74 -4.09
C VAL A 12 2.31 -6.92 -3.15
N PHE A 13 1.83 -6.65 -1.94
CA PHE A 13 1.52 -7.70 -0.97
C PHE A 13 0.11 -8.21 -1.19
N GLY A 14 -0.01 -9.53 -1.41
CA GLY A 14 -1.25 -10.22 -1.74
C GLY A 14 -1.38 -11.52 -0.94
N ASP A 15 -1.76 -12.61 -1.60
CA ASP A 15 -1.89 -13.93 -0.99
C ASP A 15 -0.64 -14.32 -0.19
N ASN A 16 -0.84 -14.97 0.95
CA ASN A 16 0.21 -15.37 1.90
C ASN A 16 0.99 -14.22 2.57
N SER A 17 0.63 -12.95 2.36
CA SER A 17 1.26 -11.85 3.12
C SER A 17 0.61 -11.65 4.49
N LEU A 18 1.45 -11.35 5.48
CA LEU A 18 1.02 -10.90 6.81
C LEU A 18 0.08 -9.69 6.72
N TYR A 19 0.38 -8.78 5.80
CA TYR A 19 -0.40 -7.60 5.50
C TYR A 19 -1.83 -7.93 5.07
N LYS A 20 -2.00 -8.75 4.01
CA LYS A 20 -3.32 -9.19 3.56
C LYS A 20 -4.07 -9.88 4.69
N THR A 21 -3.43 -10.82 5.39
CA THR A 21 -4.07 -11.53 6.50
C THR A 21 -4.56 -10.57 7.58
N ALA A 22 -3.74 -9.60 7.98
CA ALA A 22 -4.11 -8.64 9.02
C ALA A 22 -5.27 -7.71 8.62
N VAL A 23 -5.34 -7.25 7.36
CA VAL A 23 -6.49 -6.42 6.91
C VAL A 23 -7.76 -7.23 6.66
N ASN A 24 -7.62 -8.49 6.24
CA ASN A 24 -8.76 -9.38 6.08
C ASN A 24 -9.51 -9.61 7.40
N GLU A 25 -8.77 -9.75 8.52
CA GLU A 25 -9.38 -9.83 9.87
C GLU A 25 -10.13 -8.54 10.27
N LEU A 26 -9.81 -7.41 9.63
CA LEU A 26 -10.54 -6.13 9.77
C LEU A 26 -11.70 -5.99 8.78
N GLY A 27 -12.02 -7.03 8.01
CA GLY A 27 -13.07 -7.03 6.99
C GLY A 27 -12.70 -6.28 5.70
N ILE A 28 -11.40 -6.10 5.43
CA ILE A 28 -10.92 -5.38 4.24
C ILE A 28 -10.26 -6.36 3.30
N GLU A 29 -10.73 -6.38 2.06
CA GLU A 29 -10.19 -7.26 1.02
C GLU A 29 -9.03 -6.59 0.27
N SER A 30 -8.05 -7.41 -0.12
CA SER A 30 -7.01 -7.00 -1.06
C SER A 30 -7.56 -6.98 -2.48
N ALA A 31 -7.36 -5.87 -3.20
CA ALA A 31 -7.71 -5.78 -4.61
C ALA A 31 -6.70 -6.47 -5.55
N TRP A 32 -5.51 -6.82 -5.06
CA TRP A 32 -4.52 -7.53 -5.87
C TRP A 32 -4.93 -8.99 -6.09
N GLN A 33 -5.13 -9.36 -7.36
CA GLN A 33 -5.48 -10.73 -7.80
C GLN A 33 -4.30 -11.47 -8.47
N GLY A 34 -3.14 -10.82 -8.58
CA GLY A 34 -1.94 -11.42 -9.16
C GLY A 34 -1.29 -12.45 -8.24
N THR A 35 -0.57 -13.40 -8.82
CA THR A 35 0.14 -14.44 -8.06
C THR A 35 1.27 -13.85 -7.23
N THR A 36 1.37 -14.24 -5.96
CA THR A 36 2.46 -13.86 -5.06
C THR A 36 3.50 -14.97 -4.91
N ASN A 37 4.71 -14.59 -4.52
CA ASN A 37 5.76 -15.54 -4.18
C ASN A 37 5.56 -16.14 -2.77
N GLN A 38 6.47 -17.03 -2.34
CA GLN A 38 6.42 -17.69 -1.02
C GLN A 38 6.50 -16.73 0.18
N TRP A 39 6.90 -15.49 -0.07
CA TRP A 39 6.97 -14.41 0.93
C TRP A 39 5.72 -13.52 0.90
N GLY A 40 4.74 -13.84 0.06
CA GLY A 40 3.45 -13.17 0.00
C GLY A 40 3.41 -11.88 -0.81
N PHE A 41 4.40 -11.63 -1.68
CA PHE A 41 4.38 -10.46 -2.55
C PHE A 41 4.68 -10.79 -4.02
N SER A 42 4.26 -9.90 -4.91
CA SER A 42 4.63 -9.86 -6.32
C SER A 42 5.55 -8.66 -6.53
N LEU A 43 6.72 -8.84 -7.15
CA LEU A 43 7.54 -7.71 -7.62
C LEU A 43 7.09 -7.36 -9.03
N VAL A 44 6.51 -6.18 -9.20
CA VAL A 44 5.86 -5.77 -10.46
C VAL A 44 6.25 -4.36 -10.85
N GLY A 45 6.03 -4.02 -12.11
CA GLY A 45 6.07 -2.65 -12.59
C GLY A 45 4.86 -1.86 -12.10
N ILE A 46 5.01 -0.55 -11.96
CA ILE A 46 3.94 0.36 -11.52
C ILE A 46 2.72 0.35 -12.47
N ASN A 47 2.94 0.02 -13.74
CA ASN A 47 1.90 -0.15 -14.76
C ASN A 47 0.90 -1.27 -14.44
N GLU A 48 1.30 -2.28 -13.67
CA GLU A 48 0.41 -3.38 -13.27
C GLU A 48 -0.65 -2.94 -12.25
N LEU A 49 -0.54 -1.72 -11.71
CA LEU A 49 -1.57 -1.15 -10.82
C LEU A 49 -2.69 -0.43 -11.59
N VAL A 50 -2.52 -0.21 -12.89
CA VAL A 50 -3.49 0.52 -13.71
C VAL A 50 -4.81 -0.25 -13.77
N GLY A 51 -5.92 0.46 -13.51
CA GLY A 51 -7.26 -0.12 -13.55
C GLY A 51 -7.67 -0.88 -12.29
N ILE A 52 -6.81 -0.98 -11.28
CA ILE A 52 -7.20 -1.50 -9.97
C ILE A 52 -7.97 -0.42 -9.20
N ASP A 53 -9.26 -0.61 -9.03
CA ASP A 53 -10.12 0.29 -8.24
C ASP A 53 -10.00 -0.02 -6.74
N ALA A 54 -8.96 0.52 -6.10
CA ALA A 54 -8.72 0.33 -4.67
C ALA A 54 -7.86 1.44 -4.06
N GLN A 55 -7.91 1.56 -2.73
CA GLN A 55 -7.00 2.43 -2.01
C GLN A 55 -5.56 1.90 -2.04
N ILE A 56 -4.64 2.68 -2.62
CA ILE A 56 -3.21 2.38 -2.58
C ILE A 56 -2.66 2.74 -1.19
N VAL A 57 -2.09 1.75 -0.51
CA VAL A 57 -1.41 1.92 0.78
C VAL A 57 0.08 1.66 0.58
N VAL A 58 0.88 2.71 0.70
CA VAL A 58 2.33 2.73 0.53
C VAL A 58 3.01 2.49 1.88
N ILE A 59 3.85 1.45 1.93
CA ILE A 59 4.67 1.12 3.09
C ILE A 59 6.02 1.84 2.99
N GLU A 60 6.29 2.69 3.97
CA GLU A 60 7.51 3.48 4.11
C GLU A 60 8.65 2.72 4.79
N PRO A 61 9.91 3.15 4.65
CA PRO A 61 10.37 4.31 3.86
C PRO A 61 10.40 4.02 2.36
N LEU A 62 10.30 5.08 1.56
CA LEU A 62 10.66 4.99 0.15
C LEU A 62 12.20 4.92 0.03
N PRO A 63 12.73 4.17 -0.96
CA PRO A 63 14.15 4.24 -1.29
C PRO A 63 14.58 5.66 -1.64
N ILE A 64 15.84 6.00 -1.35
CA ILE A 64 16.40 7.34 -1.60
C ILE A 64 16.17 7.74 -3.07
N GLY A 65 15.68 8.96 -3.29
CA GLY A 65 15.39 9.50 -4.62
C GLY A 65 14.06 9.04 -5.23
N THR A 66 13.39 8.04 -4.65
CA THR A 66 12.11 7.53 -5.19
C THR A 66 11.01 8.57 -5.10
N GLU A 67 10.92 9.32 -3.99
CA GLU A 67 9.91 10.39 -3.85
C GLU A 67 10.03 11.41 -4.99
N SER A 68 11.23 11.96 -5.20
CA SER A 68 11.48 12.95 -6.25
C SER A 68 11.27 12.38 -7.66
N ALA A 69 11.58 11.10 -7.87
CA ALA A 69 11.30 10.44 -9.15
C ALA A 69 9.80 10.21 -9.36
N LEU A 70 9.03 9.88 -8.31
CA LEU A 70 7.57 9.74 -8.38
C LEU A 70 6.88 11.09 -8.63
N GLU A 71 7.44 12.20 -8.15
CA GLU A 71 6.98 13.56 -8.48
C GLU A 71 7.06 13.86 -9.99
N HIS A 72 7.92 13.17 -10.75
CA HIS A 72 8.05 13.35 -12.21
C HIS A 72 7.51 12.16 -13.00
N ASN A 73 6.97 11.13 -12.33
CA ASN A 73 6.42 9.95 -12.97
C ASN A 73 4.97 10.22 -13.38
N GLU A 74 4.74 10.46 -14.68
CA GLU A 74 3.42 10.78 -15.23
C GLU A 74 2.37 9.71 -14.94
N LEU A 75 2.76 8.42 -15.00
CA LEU A 75 1.86 7.30 -14.75
C LEU A 75 1.42 7.26 -13.28
N TRP A 76 2.37 7.41 -12.35
CA TRP A 76 2.04 7.49 -10.92
C TRP A 76 1.15 8.70 -10.60
N GLN A 77 1.49 9.86 -11.15
CA GLN A 77 0.68 11.06 -10.97
C GLN A 77 -0.74 10.88 -11.50
N PHE A 78 -0.88 10.29 -12.69
CA PHE A 78 -2.19 10.01 -13.28
C PHE A 78 -3.00 9.07 -12.38
N MET A 79 -2.44 7.91 -12.00
CA MET A 79 -3.16 6.94 -11.15
C MET A 79 -3.54 7.53 -9.79
N SER A 80 -2.64 8.28 -9.14
CA SER A 80 -2.91 8.88 -7.83
C SER A 80 -3.96 9.99 -7.88
N LYS A 81 -4.07 10.71 -9.00
CA LYS A 81 -5.08 11.76 -9.22
C LYS A 81 -6.44 11.20 -9.60
N GLU A 82 -6.49 10.19 -10.46
CA GLU A 82 -7.74 9.58 -10.94
C GLU A 82 -8.36 8.59 -9.94
N SER A 83 -7.57 8.12 -8.96
CA SER A 83 -8.08 7.24 -7.91
C SER A 83 -9.15 7.94 -7.07
N SER A 84 -10.30 7.28 -6.91
CA SER A 84 -11.35 7.71 -5.96
C SER A 84 -10.90 7.65 -4.50
N TYR A 85 -9.78 6.97 -4.25
CA TYR A 85 -9.18 6.82 -2.93
C TYR A 85 -7.83 7.54 -2.85
N PRO A 86 -7.61 8.35 -1.82
CA PRO A 86 -6.32 8.99 -1.60
C PRO A 86 -5.26 7.95 -1.24
N VAL A 87 -4.03 8.18 -1.71
CA VAL A 87 -2.87 7.35 -1.37
C VAL A 87 -2.60 7.47 0.13
N LEU A 88 -2.61 6.34 0.83
CA LEU A 88 -2.30 6.26 2.25
C LEU A 88 -0.84 5.86 2.44
N ARG A 89 -0.12 6.55 3.33
CA ARG A 89 1.26 6.19 3.70
C ARG A 89 1.29 5.63 5.11
N MET A 90 2.09 4.59 5.32
CA MET A 90 2.23 3.94 6.62
C MET A 90 3.68 3.55 6.90
N PRO A 91 4.13 3.63 8.17
CA PRO A 91 5.46 3.14 8.53
C PRO A 91 5.56 1.63 8.33
N ALA A 92 6.75 1.14 7.98
CA ALA A 92 7.02 -0.29 7.88
C ALA A 92 6.74 -1.03 9.18
N VAL A 93 6.08 -2.17 9.02
CA VAL A 93 6.07 -3.25 10.00
C VAL A 93 6.76 -4.45 9.34
N TRP A 94 7.44 -5.29 10.12
CA TRP A 94 8.11 -6.45 9.54
C TRP A 94 7.07 -7.42 8.94
N SER A 95 7.01 -7.49 7.61
CA SER A 95 6.04 -8.30 6.86
C SER A 95 6.25 -9.81 7.00
N PHE A 96 7.45 -10.23 7.42
CA PHE A 96 7.81 -11.64 7.65
C PHE A 96 7.85 -11.97 9.15
N GLY A 97 7.13 -11.18 9.95
CA GLY A 97 7.00 -11.40 11.38
C GLY A 97 5.92 -12.43 11.71
N ALA A 98 5.59 -12.49 12.99
CA ALA A 98 4.54 -13.34 13.52
C ALA A 98 3.35 -12.48 13.99
N LEU A 99 2.55 -13.03 14.92
CA LEU A 99 1.34 -12.39 15.44
C LEU A 99 1.58 -10.96 15.95
N SER A 100 2.69 -10.69 16.63
CA SER A 100 3.02 -9.34 17.12
C SER A 100 3.15 -8.31 15.99
N SER A 101 3.73 -8.70 14.85
CA SER A 101 3.81 -7.87 13.66
C SER A 101 2.43 -7.67 13.03
N ALA A 102 1.60 -8.71 12.98
CA ALA A 102 0.23 -8.60 12.47
C ALA A 102 -0.61 -7.62 13.30
N THR A 103 -0.60 -7.74 14.63
CA THR A 103 -1.32 -6.84 15.53
C THR A 103 -0.82 -5.40 15.43
N ARG A 104 0.50 -5.19 15.42
CA ARG A 104 1.08 -3.85 15.26
C ARG A 104 0.69 -3.23 13.92
N PHE A 105 0.72 -4.01 12.85
CA PHE A 105 0.31 -3.55 11.54
C PHE A 105 -1.17 -3.14 11.53
N ALA A 106 -2.07 -3.97 12.08
CA ALA A 106 -3.50 -3.68 12.13
C ALA A 106 -3.80 -2.38 12.91
N ASP A 107 -3.18 -2.16 14.06
CA ASP A 107 -3.34 -0.92 14.84
C ASP A 107 -2.88 0.31 14.04
N LEU A 108 -1.70 0.25 13.42
CA LEU A 108 -1.20 1.35 12.59
C LEU A 108 -2.09 1.62 11.37
N PHE A 109 -2.64 0.56 10.76
CA PHE A 109 -3.52 0.67 9.61
C PHE A 109 -4.82 1.39 9.96
N VAL A 110 -5.47 1.01 11.06
CA VAL A 110 -6.71 1.65 11.53
C VAL A 110 -6.47 3.12 11.87
N ARG A 111 -5.34 3.44 12.52
CA ARG A 111 -4.96 4.83 12.83
C ARG A 111 -4.77 5.65 11.56
N ALA A 112 -4.00 5.14 10.61
CA ALA A 112 -3.70 5.83 9.35
C ALA A 112 -4.99 6.14 8.57
N ARG A 113 -5.93 5.18 8.48
CA ARG A 113 -7.24 5.42 7.85
C ARG A 113 -8.09 6.43 8.60
N SER A 114 -8.15 6.35 9.92
CA SER A 114 -8.96 7.26 10.75
C SER A 114 -8.48 8.70 10.65
N SER A 115 -7.17 8.95 10.74
CA SER A 115 -6.59 10.29 10.59
C SER A 115 -6.90 10.90 9.23
N HIS A 116 -6.92 10.08 8.18
CA HIS A 116 -7.25 10.54 6.83
C HIS A 116 -8.73 10.90 6.66
N LEU A 117 -9.65 10.14 7.28
CA LEU A 117 -11.09 10.45 7.29
C LEU A 117 -11.39 11.77 8.02
N VAL A 118 -10.72 12.03 9.15
CA VAL A 118 -10.89 13.28 9.90
C VAL A 118 -10.38 14.49 9.10
N ALA A 119 -9.25 14.36 8.40
CA ALA A 119 -8.72 15.41 7.54
C ALA A 119 -9.69 15.76 6.38
N LYS A 120 -10.36 14.75 5.80
CA LYS A 120 -11.36 14.96 4.75
C LYS A 120 -12.62 15.69 5.24
N ASN A 121 -13.09 15.37 6.46
CA ASN A 121 -14.31 15.95 7.03
C ASN A 121 -14.11 17.34 7.67
N SER A 122 -12.87 17.82 7.80
CA SER A 122 -12.55 19.14 8.40
C SER A 122 -12.31 20.23 7.34
N GLY A 123 -12.50 19.91 6.06
CA GLY A 123 -12.22 20.78 4.92
C GLY A 123 -13.47 21.20 4.12
N GLU A 124 -14.67 21.08 4.69
CA GLU A 124 -15.92 21.68 4.16
C GLU A 124 -16.21 23.04 4.79
#